data_AF-A0A136IIJ4-F1
#
_entry.id   AF-A0A136IIJ4-F1
#
_cell.length_a   1.000
_cell.length_b   1.000
_cell.length_c   1.000
_cell.angle_alpha   90.00
_cell.angle_beta   90.00
_cell.angle_gamma   90.00
#
_symmetry.space_group_name_H-M   'P 1'
#
loop_
_entity.id
_entity.type
_entity.pdbx_description
1 polymer ?
#
loop_
_entity_poly.entity_id
_entity_poly.type
_entity_poly.pdbx_seq_one_letter_code
_entity_poly.pdbx_strand_id
1 'polypeptide(L)'
;MPKQYAAPAKAISTLSGGAATAAAPRSLFRHPKRDDEEYPSEEYIDKWVTDNGAVGDSTVFYTAGADSAQANAFAGEVGGKAWSLVYDPDMQENWSGSCYDNPDEGREVINRMGQVLAKHSTGTTCVLMKPGNAPRAFWLWEEYPVLAGKGITITPVNADDTSKRKTYVTHKNP
;
A
#
# COMPACT_ATOMS: atom_id res chain seq x y z
N MET A 1 29.82 53.06 -6.06
CA MET A 1 29.15 53.77 -4.93
C MET A 1 29.25 55.28 -5.18
N PRO A 2 28.35 56.16 -4.68
CA PRO A 2 26.96 56.07 -4.17
C PRO A 2 26.03 57.05 -4.97
N LYS A 3 24.71 57.26 -4.79
CA LYS A 3 23.91 57.67 -3.61
C LYS A 3 22.40 57.41 -3.84
N GLN A 4 21.70 57.14 -2.75
CA GLN A 4 20.25 56.99 -2.57
C GLN A 4 19.49 58.34 -2.55
N TYR A 5 18.15 58.22 -2.37
CA TYR A 5 17.08 59.16 -1.92
C TYR A 5 15.99 59.32 -2.99
N ALA A 6 14.68 59.20 -2.75
CA ALA A 6 13.86 58.95 -1.57
C ALA A 6 12.43 58.51 -2.01
N ALA A 7 11.66 57.86 -1.12
CA ALA A 7 10.22 57.62 -1.26
C ALA A 7 9.39 58.80 -0.67
N PRO A 8 8.10 58.93 -1.02
CA PRO A 8 7.02 58.73 -0.03
C PRO A 8 5.80 57.97 -0.64
N ALA A 9 5.23 56.93 -0.02
CA ALA A 9 4.37 56.83 1.16
C ALA A 9 2.84 56.83 0.86
N LYS A 10 2.21 55.71 1.28
CA LYS A 10 0.82 55.46 1.75
C LYS A 10 -0.38 55.48 0.77
N ALA A 11 -1.05 54.32 0.66
CA ALA A 11 -2.24 53.94 1.45
C ALA A 11 -2.50 52.42 1.26
N ILE A 12 -2.33 51.56 2.27
CA ILE A 12 -3.31 51.10 3.29
C ILE A 12 -4.53 50.36 2.69
N SER A 13 -4.53 49.02 2.73
CA SER A 13 -5.43 48.21 3.60
C SER A 13 -5.43 46.73 3.22
N THR A 14 -4.85 45.94 4.14
CA THR A 14 -5.39 44.69 4.72
C THR A 14 -6.19 43.72 3.86
N LEU A 15 -5.65 42.50 3.70
CA LEU A 15 -6.34 41.28 4.12
C LEU A 15 -5.31 40.20 4.48
N SER A 16 -5.23 39.96 5.78
CA SER A 16 -4.70 38.75 6.41
C SER A 16 -5.53 37.53 6.01
N GLY A 17 -4.88 36.40 5.76
CA GLY A 17 -5.58 35.12 5.58
C GLY A 17 -4.67 34.07 4.95
N GLY A 18 -4.16 33.15 5.77
CA GLY A 18 -3.17 32.17 5.38
C GLY A 18 -3.60 31.19 4.30
N ALA A 19 -2.60 30.67 3.59
CA ALA A 19 -2.70 29.36 2.95
C ALA A 19 -1.77 28.42 3.73
N ALA A 20 -2.29 27.89 4.84
CA ALA A 20 -1.85 26.58 5.26
C ALA A 20 -2.07 25.66 4.05
N THR A 21 -1.03 24.99 3.59
CA THR A 21 -1.16 23.86 2.66
C THR A 21 -2.13 22.87 3.30
N ALA A 22 -3.39 22.94 2.87
CA ALA A 22 -4.41 21.98 3.25
C ALA A 22 -3.91 20.62 2.76
N ALA A 23 -3.57 19.75 3.72
CA ALA A 23 -3.53 18.33 3.45
C ALA A 23 -4.85 17.99 2.74
N ALA A 24 -4.75 17.29 1.61
CA ALA A 24 -5.90 16.76 0.91
C ALA A 24 -6.85 16.14 1.94
N PRO A 25 -8.17 16.36 1.83
CA PRO A 25 -9.10 15.78 2.79
C PRO A 25 -8.85 14.27 2.78
N ARG A 26 -8.37 13.73 3.90
CA ARG A 26 -8.45 12.30 4.18
C ARG A 26 -9.93 11.99 4.00
N SER A 27 -10.24 11.25 2.95
CA SER A 27 -11.61 10.91 2.62
C SER A 27 -12.25 10.39 3.91
N LEU A 28 -13.25 11.13 4.39
CA LEU A 28 -14.17 10.69 5.43
C LEU A 28 -15.09 9.62 4.81
N PHE A 29 -14.51 8.55 4.26
CA PHE A 29 -15.19 7.27 4.20
C PHE A 29 -15.34 6.83 5.65
N ARG A 30 -16.36 7.40 6.29
CA ARG A 30 -17.00 6.79 7.44
C ARG A 30 -17.42 5.42 6.93
N HIS A 31 -16.62 4.39 7.18
CA HIS A 31 -16.96 3.04 6.79
C HIS A 31 -18.32 2.75 7.41
N PRO A 32 -19.40 2.72 6.62
CA PRO A 32 -20.63 2.22 7.16
C PRO A 32 -20.30 0.76 7.46
N LYS A 33 -20.37 0.35 8.73
CA LYS A 33 -20.81 -1.02 9.00
C LYS A 33 -22.11 -1.13 8.21
N ARG A 34 -22.08 -1.86 7.10
CA ARG A 34 -23.31 -2.30 6.46
C ARG A 34 -23.89 -3.26 7.48
N ASP A 35 -24.96 -2.83 8.15
CA ASP A 35 -25.67 -3.62 9.15
C ASP A 35 -26.26 -4.93 8.56
N ASP A 36 -26.01 -5.22 7.28
CA ASP A 36 -26.52 -6.33 6.48
C ASP A 36 -25.45 -7.24 5.83
N GLU A 37 -24.15 -6.94 5.91
CA GLU A 37 -23.07 -7.80 5.35
C GLU A 37 -21.99 -8.07 6.41
N GLU A 38 -22.00 -9.29 6.95
CA GLU A 38 -21.18 -9.73 8.10
C GLU A 38 -19.66 -9.63 7.81
N TYR A 39 -19.26 -9.77 6.54
CA TYR A 39 -17.86 -9.75 6.08
C TYR A 39 -17.76 -9.16 4.66
N PRO A 40 -16.66 -8.46 4.29
CA PRO A 40 -16.50 -7.95 2.94
C PRO A 40 -16.39 -9.10 1.93
N SER A 41 -17.23 -9.08 0.90
CA SER A 41 -17.14 -10.00 -0.23
C SER A 41 -15.89 -9.74 -1.06
N GLU A 42 -15.47 -10.72 -1.86
CA GLU A 42 -14.36 -10.52 -2.81
C GLU A 42 -14.65 -9.36 -3.79
N GLU A 43 -15.89 -9.26 -4.27
CA GLU A 43 -16.34 -8.17 -5.15
C GLU A 43 -16.19 -6.80 -4.48
N TYR A 44 -16.52 -6.70 -3.19
CA TYR A 44 -16.35 -5.46 -2.45
C TYR A 44 -14.87 -5.08 -2.28
N ILE A 45 -14.01 -6.05 -1.97
CA ILE A 45 -12.56 -5.84 -1.86
C ILE A 45 -11.98 -5.44 -3.22
N ASP A 46 -12.39 -6.09 -4.31
CA ASP A 46 -11.98 -5.80 -5.68
C ASP A 46 -12.36 -4.36 -6.09
N LYS A 47 -13.60 -3.97 -5.79
CA LYS A 47 -14.07 -2.60 -6.01
C LYS A 47 -13.28 -1.59 -5.18
N TRP A 48 -12.99 -1.89 -3.91
CA TRP A 48 -12.19 -1.02 -3.06
C TRP A 48 -10.80 -0.76 -3.65
N VAL A 49 -10.09 -1.81 -4.05
CA VAL A 49 -8.75 -1.70 -4.62
C VAL A 49 -8.77 -0.92 -5.93
N THR A 50 -9.79 -1.13 -6.76
CA THR A 50 -9.98 -0.38 -8.01
C THR A 50 -10.18 1.12 -7.74
N ASP A 51 -11.03 1.46 -6.78
CA ASP A 51 -11.43 2.85 -6.51
C ASP A 51 -10.38 3.61 -5.68
N ASN A 52 -9.64 2.93 -4.80
CA ASN A 52 -8.83 3.57 -3.75
C ASN A 52 -7.36 3.12 -3.73
N GLY A 53 -7.06 1.93 -4.28
CA GLY A 53 -5.75 1.32 -4.10
C GLY A 53 -4.66 2.02 -4.90
N ALA A 54 -4.98 2.60 -6.07
CA ALA A 54 -3.99 2.99 -7.08
C ALA A 54 -2.92 1.89 -7.28
N VAL A 55 -3.38 0.63 -7.23
CA VAL A 55 -2.56 -0.57 -7.38
C VAL A 55 -2.35 -0.81 -8.87
N GLY A 56 -1.14 -1.19 -9.24
CA GLY A 56 -0.74 -1.34 -10.64
C GLY A 56 0.74 -1.68 -10.73
N ASP A 57 1.47 -0.92 -11.54
CA ASP A 57 2.91 -1.05 -11.67
C ASP A 57 3.62 -0.69 -10.35
N SER A 58 4.76 -1.33 -10.09
CA SER A 58 5.55 -1.12 -8.87
C SER A 58 4.80 -1.44 -7.57
N THR A 59 3.78 -2.29 -7.60
CA THR A 59 3.17 -2.81 -6.36
C THR A 59 4.21 -3.61 -5.57
N VAL A 60 4.29 -3.33 -4.27
CA VAL A 60 5.30 -3.84 -3.35
C VAL A 60 4.67 -4.81 -2.35
N PHE A 61 5.08 -6.06 -2.45
CA PHE A 61 4.78 -7.13 -1.50
C PHE A 61 5.94 -7.30 -0.52
N TYR A 62 5.72 -7.99 0.59
CA TYR A 62 6.78 -8.30 1.54
C TYR A 62 6.58 -9.67 2.19
N THR A 63 7.69 -10.36 2.43
CA THR A 63 7.70 -11.69 3.02
C THR A 63 9.05 -11.97 3.69
N ALA A 64 9.30 -13.19 4.15
CA ALA A 64 10.62 -13.61 4.63
C ALA A 64 11.24 -12.68 5.69
N GLY A 65 10.45 -12.27 6.69
CA GLY A 65 10.91 -11.41 7.79
C GLY A 65 11.04 -9.92 7.48
N ALA A 66 10.73 -9.50 6.25
CA ALA A 66 10.43 -8.10 5.95
C ALA A 66 9.09 -7.72 6.60
N ASP A 67 8.93 -6.43 6.91
CA ASP A 67 7.73 -5.89 7.55
C ASP A 67 7.06 -4.79 6.72
N SER A 68 5.86 -4.39 7.18
CA SER A 68 5.04 -3.37 6.51
C SER A 68 5.73 -2.00 6.46
N ALA A 69 6.50 -1.61 7.49
CA ALA A 69 7.19 -0.33 7.48
C ALA A 69 8.28 -0.30 6.40
N GLN A 70 9.05 -1.37 6.26
CA GLN A 70 10.03 -1.53 5.18
C GLN A 70 9.36 -1.51 3.80
N ALA A 71 8.23 -2.21 3.65
CA ALA A 71 7.48 -2.25 2.40
C ALA A 71 6.92 -0.87 2.01
N ASN A 72 6.37 -0.12 2.97
CA ASN A 72 5.83 1.22 2.74
C ASN A 72 6.94 2.22 2.36
N ALA A 73 8.09 2.16 3.04
CA ALA A 73 9.24 2.98 2.71
C ALA A 73 9.71 2.73 1.28
N PHE A 74 9.88 1.46 0.91
CA PHE A 74 10.29 1.09 -0.44
C PHE A 74 9.24 1.43 -1.50
N ALA A 75 7.95 1.25 -1.21
CA ALA A 75 6.87 1.69 -2.09
C ALA A 75 6.96 3.20 -2.38
N GLY A 76 7.30 4.01 -1.37
CA GLY A 76 7.58 5.44 -1.55
C GLY A 76 8.76 5.71 -2.48
N GLU A 77 9.85 4.93 -2.37
CA GLU A 77 11.03 5.06 -3.25
C GLU A 77 10.72 4.75 -4.73
N VAL A 78 9.89 3.74 -4.99
CA VAL A 78 9.56 3.30 -6.36
C VAL A 78 8.28 3.92 -6.92
N GLY A 79 7.65 4.84 -6.17
CA GLY A 79 6.38 5.47 -6.55
C GLY A 79 5.21 4.50 -6.65
N GLY A 80 5.25 3.40 -5.89
CA GLY A 80 4.26 2.33 -5.89
C GLY A 80 3.37 2.30 -4.66
N LYS A 81 2.76 1.14 -4.42
CA LYS A 81 1.86 0.88 -3.28
C LYS A 81 2.23 -0.42 -2.59
N ALA A 82 2.11 -0.43 -1.27
CA ALA A 82 2.24 -1.62 -0.43
C ALA A 82 0.91 -1.85 0.32
N TRP A 83 0.75 -3.05 0.89
CA TRP A 83 -0.45 -3.48 1.60
C TRP A 83 -1.09 -2.39 2.48
N SER A 84 -0.32 -1.85 3.44
CA SER A 84 -0.84 -0.89 4.42
C SER A 84 -1.16 0.49 3.85
N LEU A 85 -0.78 0.77 2.60
CA LEU A 85 -1.15 1.98 1.87
C LEU A 85 -2.43 1.80 1.04
N VAL A 86 -2.87 0.55 0.84
CA VAL A 86 -4.09 0.16 0.11
C VAL A 86 -5.21 -0.18 1.08
N TYR A 87 -4.87 -0.92 2.14
CA TYR A 87 -5.73 -1.28 3.24
C TYR A 87 -5.18 -0.61 4.49
N ASP A 88 -5.76 0.50 4.93
CA ASP A 88 -5.30 1.14 6.16
C ASP A 88 -5.56 0.23 7.39
N PRO A 89 -4.85 0.44 8.51
CA PRO A 89 -4.98 -0.42 9.70
C PRO A 89 -6.40 -0.50 10.26
N ASP A 90 -7.14 0.61 10.26
CA ASP A 90 -8.51 0.66 10.78
C ASP A 90 -9.44 -0.17 9.89
N MET A 91 -9.26 -0.13 8.58
CA MET A 91 -9.94 -1.00 7.63
C MET A 91 -9.62 -2.47 7.87
N GLN A 92 -8.34 -2.81 8.00
CA GLN A 92 -7.92 -4.20 8.24
C GLN A 92 -8.53 -4.72 9.54
N GLU A 93 -8.53 -3.93 10.61
CA GLU A 93 -9.16 -4.29 11.88
C GLU A 93 -10.69 -4.38 11.74
N ASN A 94 -11.33 -3.49 10.99
CA ASN A 94 -12.77 -3.56 10.78
C ASN A 94 -13.20 -4.78 9.96
N TRP A 95 -12.42 -5.17 8.94
CA TRP A 95 -12.75 -6.27 8.03
C TRP A 95 -12.36 -7.65 8.57
N SER A 96 -11.22 -7.73 9.27
CA SER A 96 -10.78 -8.99 9.90
C SER A 96 -11.29 -9.13 11.33
N GLY A 97 -11.41 -8.03 12.07
CA GLY A 97 -11.96 -7.99 13.41
C GLY A 97 -13.49 -8.08 13.46
N SER A 98 -14.22 -7.82 12.36
CA SER A 98 -15.63 -8.25 12.30
C SER A 98 -15.77 -9.77 12.42
N CYS A 99 -14.69 -10.54 12.23
CA CYS A 99 -14.62 -11.99 12.35
C CYS A 99 -14.14 -12.48 13.73
N TYR A 100 -14.22 -11.66 14.79
CA TYR A 100 -13.74 -12.05 16.14
C TYR A 100 -14.33 -13.39 16.63
N ASP A 101 -15.55 -13.71 16.22
CA ASP A 101 -16.26 -14.94 16.61
C ASP A 101 -15.88 -16.15 15.73
N ASN A 102 -15.22 -15.93 14.58
CA ASN A 102 -14.73 -16.98 13.69
C ASN A 102 -13.36 -16.62 13.07
N PRO A 103 -12.24 -17.05 13.67
CA PRO A 103 -10.90 -16.72 13.19
C PRO A 103 -10.56 -17.29 11.81
N ASP A 104 -11.23 -18.37 11.38
CA ASP A 104 -11.05 -18.92 10.05
C ASP A 104 -11.63 -17.98 8.99
N GLU A 105 -12.78 -17.36 9.24
CA GLU A 105 -13.38 -16.36 8.33
C GLU A 105 -12.54 -15.08 8.26
N GLY A 106 -11.99 -14.64 9.39
CA GLY A 106 -11.05 -13.51 9.41
C GLY A 106 -9.79 -13.79 8.57
N ARG A 107 -9.28 -15.02 8.62
CA ARG A 107 -8.17 -15.45 7.76
C ARG A 107 -8.57 -15.47 6.29
N GLU A 108 -9.77 -15.95 5.96
CA GLU A 108 -10.27 -15.94 4.58
C GLU A 108 -10.39 -14.52 4.00
N VAL A 109 -10.82 -13.54 4.80
CA VAL A 109 -10.84 -12.13 4.38
C VAL A 109 -9.43 -11.63 4.05
N ILE A 110 -8.45 -11.90 4.92
CA ILE A 110 -7.04 -11.51 4.67
C ILE A 110 -6.49 -12.21 3.42
N ASN A 111 -6.80 -13.49 3.20
CA ASN A 111 -6.41 -14.22 1.99
C ASN A 111 -6.99 -13.56 0.73
N ARG A 112 -8.29 -13.24 0.72
CA ARG A 112 -8.93 -12.53 -0.40
C ARG A 112 -8.29 -11.15 -0.64
N MET A 113 -7.98 -10.39 0.40
CA MET A 113 -7.31 -9.10 0.27
C MET A 113 -5.94 -9.22 -0.42
N GLY A 114 -5.15 -10.26 -0.12
CA GLY A 114 -3.88 -10.53 -0.80
C GLY A 114 -4.05 -10.96 -2.25
N GLN A 115 -4.98 -11.86 -2.51
CA GLN A 115 -5.31 -12.31 -3.86
C GLN A 115 -5.79 -11.14 -4.74
N VAL A 116 -6.67 -10.27 -4.22
CA VAL A 116 -7.14 -9.08 -4.94
C VAL A 116 -6.01 -8.09 -5.18
N LEU A 117 -5.14 -7.84 -4.20
CA LEU A 117 -3.97 -6.96 -4.39
C LEU A 117 -3.07 -7.47 -5.53
N ALA A 118 -2.79 -8.78 -5.56
CA ALA A 118 -2.05 -9.44 -6.63
C ALA A 118 -2.78 -9.40 -7.99
N LYS A 119 -4.11 -9.57 -7.97
CA LYS A 119 -4.98 -9.48 -9.14
C LYS A 119 -4.98 -8.09 -9.78
N HIS A 120 -4.84 -7.02 -8.99
CA HIS A 120 -4.78 -5.65 -9.50
C HIS A 120 -3.37 -5.15 -9.81
N SER A 121 -2.34 -5.84 -9.32
CA SER A 121 -0.95 -5.49 -9.63
C SER A 121 -0.65 -5.66 -11.13
N THR A 122 0.17 -4.81 -11.73
CA THR A 122 0.53 -4.88 -13.17
C THR A 122 2.03 -4.71 -13.38
N GLY A 123 2.47 -4.90 -14.63
CA GLY A 123 3.84 -4.56 -15.07
C GLY A 123 4.93 -5.31 -14.31
N THR A 124 5.75 -4.56 -13.58
CA THR A 124 6.78 -5.10 -12.68
C THR A 124 6.36 -4.88 -11.24
N THR A 125 6.28 -5.95 -10.46
CA THR A 125 6.04 -5.91 -9.02
C THR A 125 7.32 -6.24 -8.26
N CYS A 126 7.41 -5.75 -7.03
CA CYS A 126 8.54 -6.03 -6.15
C CYS A 126 8.10 -6.86 -4.95
N VAL A 127 8.97 -7.73 -4.44
CA VAL A 127 8.77 -8.44 -3.17
C VAL A 127 9.98 -8.23 -2.27
N LEU A 128 9.77 -7.59 -1.11
CA LEU A 128 10.82 -7.43 -0.10
C LEU A 128 11.01 -8.73 0.67
N MET A 129 12.28 -9.09 0.88
CA MET A 129 12.68 -10.31 1.60
C MET A 129 13.95 -10.03 2.40
N LYS A 130 14.05 -10.56 3.63
CA LYS A 130 15.35 -10.62 4.32
C LYS A 130 16.13 -11.85 3.86
N PRO A 131 17.40 -11.71 3.48
CA PRO A 131 18.23 -12.84 3.09
C PRO A 131 18.31 -13.91 4.21
N GLY A 132 18.28 -15.18 3.81
CA GLY A 132 18.36 -16.31 4.75
C GLY A 132 17.04 -16.69 5.43
N ASN A 133 15.96 -15.94 5.20
CA ASN A 133 14.64 -16.27 5.70
C ASN A 133 13.78 -16.93 4.60
N ALA A 134 13.00 -17.93 4.99
CA ALA A 134 12.01 -18.53 4.10
C ALA A 134 10.79 -17.59 3.91
N PRO A 135 10.21 -17.52 2.70
CA PRO A 135 8.94 -16.85 2.47
C PRO A 135 7.83 -17.42 3.35
N ARG A 136 6.91 -16.55 3.75
CA ARG A 136 5.70 -16.92 4.49
C ARG A 136 4.72 -17.66 3.57
N ALA A 137 3.93 -18.56 4.16
CA ALA A 137 2.89 -19.32 3.46
C ALA A 137 1.89 -18.42 2.72
N PHE A 138 1.47 -17.32 3.35
CA PHE A 138 0.57 -16.33 2.74
C PHE A 138 1.05 -15.84 1.37
N TRP A 139 2.33 -15.43 1.27
CA TRP A 139 2.92 -15.04 -0.01
C TRP A 139 2.90 -16.19 -1.02
N LEU A 140 3.28 -17.41 -0.59
CA LEU A 140 3.43 -18.57 -1.48
C LEU A 140 2.08 -19.10 -2.01
N TRP A 141 1.01 -18.97 -1.24
CA TRP A 141 -0.27 -19.60 -1.54
C TRP A 141 -1.30 -18.60 -2.07
N GLU A 142 -1.27 -17.35 -1.61
CA GLU A 142 -2.32 -16.38 -1.91
C GLU A 142 -1.87 -15.34 -2.95
N GLU A 143 -0.66 -14.81 -2.84
CA GLU A 143 -0.23 -13.67 -3.66
C GLU A 143 0.58 -14.11 -4.88
N TYR A 144 1.63 -14.92 -4.66
CA TYR A 144 2.54 -15.35 -5.71
C TYR A 144 1.84 -16.11 -6.84
N PRO A 145 0.96 -17.10 -6.58
CA PRO A 145 0.31 -17.84 -7.67
C PRO A 145 -0.53 -16.95 -8.58
N VAL A 146 -1.18 -15.92 -8.03
CA VAL A 146 -1.99 -14.96 -8.79
C VAL A 146 -1.10 -14.10 -9.69
N LEU A 147 0.02 -13.58 -9.16
CA LEU A 147 1.00 -12.81 -9.94
C LEU A 147 1.65 -13.65 -11.04
N ALA A 148 2.07 -14.87 -10.70
CA ALA A 148 2.71 -15.80 -11.63
C ALA A 148 1.74 -16.24 -12.74
N GLY A 149 0.48 -16.52 -12.41
CA GLY A 149 -0.55 -16.86 -13.39
C GLY A 149 -0.83 -15.76 -14.40
N LYS A 150 -0.52 -14.50 -14.05
CA LYS A 150 -0.63 -13.33 -14.94
C LYS A 150 0.64 -13.06 -15.75
N GLY A 151 1.73 -13.80 -15.54
CA GLY A 151 3.01 -13.58 -16.21
C GLY A 151 3.69 -12.26 -15.82
N ILE A 152 3.36 -11.70 -14.66
CA ILE A 152 3.96 -10.45 -14.16
C ILE A 152 5.41 -10.72 -13.74
N THR A 153 6.31 -9.77 -14.05
CA THR A 153 7.69 -9.84 -13.58
C THR A 153 7.73 -9.50 -12.10
N ILE A 154 8.16 -10.46 -11.27
CA ILE A 154 8.36 -10.25 -9.84
C ILE A 154 9.86 -10.04 -9.57
N THR A 155 10.19 -8.91 -8.94
CA THR A 155 11.55 -8.52 -8.58
C THR A 155 11.75 -8.65 -7.07
N PRO A 156 12.46 -9.68 -6.56
CA PRO A 156 12.91 -9.74 -5.19
C PRO A 156 13.88 -8.62 -4.88
N VAL A 157 13.64 -7.98 -3.75
CA VAL A 157 14.41 -6.87 -3.21
C VAL A 157 14.87 -7.24 -1.81
N ASN A 158 16.16 -7.06 -1.52
CA ASN A 158 16.64 -7.26 -0.16
C ASN A 158 16.06 -6.17 0.76
N ALA A 159 15.35 -6.58 1.81
CA ALA A 159 14.70 -5.67 2.74
C ALA A 159 15.69 -4.84 3.60
N ASP A 160 16.91 -5.33 3.77
CA ASP A 160 17.98 -4.62 4.51
C ASP A 160 18.82 -3.71 3.59
N ASP A 161 18.71 -3.88 2.27
CA ASP A 161 19.43 -3.09 1.26
C ASP A 161 18.68 -3.11 -0.09
N THR A 162 17.82 -2.12 -0.29
CA THR A 162 16.87 -2.06 -1.43
C THR A 162 17.54 -1.83 -2.79
N SER A 163 18.86 -1.55 -2.80
CA SER A 163 19.67 -1.50 -4.02
C SER A 163 19.94 -2.89 -4.60
N LYS A 164 19.86 -3.94 -3.78
CA LYS A 164 20.10 -5.32 -4.20
C LYS A 164 18.81 -5.97 -4.70
N ARG A 165 18.67 -6.03 -6.03
CA ARG A 165 17.49 -6.57 -6.73
C ARG A 165 17.88 -7.74 -7.63
N LYS A 166 17.03 -8.76 -7.70
CA LYS A 166 17.19 -9.93 -8.59
C LYS A 166 15.85 -10.30 -9.21
N THR A 167 15.81 -11.25 -10.13
CA THR A 167 14.57 -11.84 -10.64
C THR A 167 14.08 -12.95 -9.70
N TYR A 168 12.76 -13.05 -9.49
CA TYR A 168 12.18 -14.06 -8.60
C TYR A 168 12.25 -15.44 -9.26
N VAL A 169 12.78 -16.43 -8.54
CA VAL A 169 12.80 -17.83 -8.98
C VAL A 169 12.34 -18.71 -7.83
N THR A 170 11.17 -19.32 -7.97
CA THR A 170 10.43 -20.03 -6.90
C THR A 170 11.21 -21.17 -6.26
N HIS A 171 12.02 -21.87 -7.06
CA HIS A 171 12.80 -23.04 -6.65
C HIS A 171 14.21 -22.70 -6.14
N LYS A 172 14.56 -21.41 -6.07
CA LYS A 172 15.81 -20.91 -5.51
C LYS A 172 15.50 -19.87 -4.44
N ASN A 173 14.86 -20.29 -3.35
CA ASN A 173 15.18 -19.60 -2.11
C ASN A 173 16.63 -19.93 -1.74
N PRO A 174 17.44 -18.94 -1.32
CA PRO A 174 18.75 -19.21 -0.74
C PRO A 174 18.66 -20.11 0.48
#